data_AF-A0A2G6VUX5-F1
#
_entry.id   AF-A0A2G6VUX5-F1
#
_cell.length_a   1.000
_cell.length_b   1.000
_cell.length_c   1.000
_cell.angle_alpha   90.00
_cell.angle_beta   90.00
_cell.angle_gamma   90.00
#
_symmetry.space_group_name_H-M   'P 1'
#
loop_
_entity.id
_entity.type
_entity.pdbx_description
1 polymer ?
#
loop_
_entity_poly.entity_id
_entity_poly.type
_entity_poly.pdbx_seq_one_letter_code
_entity_poly.pdbx_strand_id
1 'polypeptide(L)'
;MPASYRDEFKASINEIKQKHKVYGELKWSKVSPFYFDLYIDLIDYFFSTDLLRSRVLLVESIKVDNVKFNNADAELGFYKFYYQLLHHWIFDFNNYEIFVDFKVNRDKGRILTLESKLDNANLTSDITQIQALPSNQSSGIQLADFITGLVAAKFNGEIVSIAKLNLIKHIENKYIKKQITQTGKWEEKFNVFKINLQGGW
;
A
#
# COMPACT_ATOMS: atom_id res chain seq x y z
N MET A 1 -9.24 1.49 -7.33
CA MET A 1 -10.43 2.35 -7.49
C MET A 1 -10.68 2.56 -8.98
N PRO A 2 -11.93 2.68 -9.44
CA PRO A 2 -12.24 3.06 -10.81
C PRO A 2 -11.75 4.47 -11.15
N ALA A 3 -11.45 4.73 -12.42
CA ALA A 3 -10.98 6.05 -12.88
C ALA A 3 -12.01 7.16 -12.63
N SER A 4 -13.31 6.86 -12.75
CA SER A 4 -14.41 7.79 -12.50
C SER A 4 -14.48 8.31 -11.06
N TYR A 5 -13.93 7.57 -10.09
CA TYR A 5 -13.92 7.95 -8.67
C TYR A 5 -12.68 8.78 -8.28
N ARG A 6 -11.73 8.98 -9.19
CA ARG A 6 -10.44 9.60 -8.88
C ARG A 6 -10.56 11.03 -8.34
N ASP A 7 -11.47 11.82 -8.91
CA ASP A 7 -11.63 13.23 -8.52
C ASP A 7 -12.38 13.36 -7.19
N GLU A 8 -13.41 12.54 -6.98
CA GLU A 8 -14.08 12.42 -5.67
C GLU A 8 -13.09 11.98 -4.59
N PHE A 9 -12.26 10.96 -4.88
CA PHE A 9 -11.20 10.54 -3.97
C PHE A 9 -10.26 11.67 -3.57
N LYS A 10 -9.80 12.47 -4.53
CA LYS A 10 -8.93 13.63 -4.25
C LYS A 10 -9.67 14.70 -3.45
N ALA A 11 -10.93 14.98 -3.77
CA ALA A 11 -11.76 15.94 -3.05
C ALA A 11 -11.93 15.53 -1.59
N SER A 12 -12.31 14.29 -1.31
CA SER A 12 -12.49 13.80 0.07
C SER A 12 -11.20 13.86 0.89
N ILE A 13 -10.04 13.48 0.31
CA ILE A 13 -8.75 13.62 1.01
C ILE A 13 -8.44 15.09 1.30
N ASN A 14 -8.72 15.99 0.36
CA ASN A 14 -8.50 17.43 0.56
C ASN A 14 -9.44 18.02 1.61
N GLU A 15 -10.70 17.60 1.66
CA GLU A 15 -11.66 18.02 2.69
C GLU A 15 -11.21 17.59 4.09
N ILE A 16 -10.74 16.36 4.25
CA ILE A 16 -10.16 15.87 5.51
C ILE A 16 -8.96 16.73 5.91
N LYS A 17 -8.04 16.99 4.97
CA LYS A 17 -6.89 17.87 5.21
C LYS A 17 -7.30 19.28 5.61
N GLN A 18 -8.29 19.88 4.96
CA GLN A 18 -8.79 21.22 5.25
C GLN A 18 -9.49 21.29 6.61
N LYS A 19 -10.34 20.30 6.95
CA LYS A 19 -11.01 20.18 8.25
C LYS A 19 -10.01 20.27 9.41
N HIS A 20 -8.83 19.66 9.24
CA HIS A 20 -7.76 19.63 10.24
C HIS A 20 -6.67 20.67 10.01
N LYS A 21 -6.84 21.60 9.06
CA LYS A 21 -5.87 22.66 8.72
C LYS A 21 -4.47 22.13 8.37
N VAL A 22 -4.40 20.99 7.68
CA VAL A 22 -3.14 20.34 7.25
C VAL A 22 -2.94 20.51 5.76
N TYR A 23 -1.90 21.22 5.37
CA TYR A 23 -1.55 21.43 3.95
C TYR A 23 -0.46 20.46 3.47
N GLY A 24 0.34 19.94 4.41
CA GLY A 24 1.45 19.04 4.12
C GLY A 24 1.03 17.63 3.70
N GLU A 25 2.04 16.85 3.34
CA GLU A 25 1.90 15.43 2.98
C GLU A 25 1.49 14.57 4.17
N LEU A 26 0.56 13.62 3.97
CA LEU A 26 0.17 12.62 4.97
C LEU A 26 1.19 11.47 4.97
N LYS A 27 1.69 11.08 6.15
CA LYS A 27 2.64 9.97 6.32
C LYS A 27 2.46 9.29 7.67
N TRP A 28 2.71 7.99 7.75
CA TRP A 28 2.72 7.29 9.05
C TRP A 28 3.73 7.89 10.05
N SER A 29 4.87 8.37 9.55
CA SER A 29 5.90 9.03 10.38
C SER A 29 5.43 10.34 11.00
N LYS A 30 4.41 10.99 10.44
CA LYS A 30 3.84 12.25 10.95
C LYS A 30 2.68 12.06 11.92
N VAL A 31 2.28 10.81 12.21
CA VAL A 31 1.26 10.54 13.23
C VAL A 31 1.77 11.00 14.59
N SER A 32 1.04 11.92 15.20
CA SER A 32 1.28 12.49 16.51
C SER A 32 -0.06 12.76 17.20
N PRO A 33 -0.08 13.06 18.52
CA PRO A 33 -1.31 13.45 19.21
C PRO A 33 -2.03 14.63 18.55
N PHE A 34 -1.29 15.60 18.03
CA PHE A 34 -1.86 16.79 17.36
C PHE A 34 -2.58 16.45 16.04
N TYR A 35 -2.08 15.46 15.30
CA TYR A 35 -2.68 15.02 14.02
C TYR A 35 -3.57 13.79 14.19
N PHE A 36 -3.91 13.38 15.41
CA PHE A 36 -4.62 12.12 15.65
C PHE A 36 -5.96 12.07 14.94
N ASP A 37 -6.80 13.10 15.12
CA ASP A 37 -8.15 13.14 14.55
C ASP A 37 -8.15 13.18 13.02
N LEU A 38 -7.13 13.80 12.41
CA LEU A 38 -6.91 13.76 10.96
C LEU A 38 -6.75 12.32 10.45
N TYR A 39 -5.93 11.53 11.13
CA TYR A 39 -5.69 10.14 10.72
C TYR A 39 -6.86 9.22 11.07
N ILE A 40 -7.65 9.54 12.10
CA ILE A 40 -8.95 8.87 12.35
C ILE A 40 -9.90 9.10 11.18
N ASP A 41 -10.09 10.35 10.75
CA ASP A 41 -10.96 10.67 9.61
C ASP A 41 -10.47 10.00 8.32
N LEU A 42 -9.14 9.93 8.11
CA LEU A 42 -8.54 9.25 6.97
C LEU A 42 -8.83 7.73 6.97
N ILE A 43 -8.72 7.10 8.14
CA ILE A 43 -9.07 5.67 8.32
C ILE A 43 -10.57 5.48 8.07
N ASP A 44 -11.39 6.33 8.66
CA ASP A 44 -12.84 6.23 8.57
C ASP A 44 -13.32 6.37 7.13
N TYR A 45 -12.76 7.33 6.39
CA TYR A 45 -12.98 7.50 4.96
C TYR A 45 -12.56 6.26 4.16
N PHE A 46 -11.34 5.75 4.40
CA PHE A 46 -10.87 4.54 3.71
C PHE A 46 -11.82 3.37 3.94
N PHE A 47 -12.20 3.08 5.19
CA PHE A 47 -13.04 1.93 5.50
C PHE A 47 -14.51 2.09 5.08
N SER A 48 -15.04 3.31 5.02
CA SER A 48 -16.41 3.58 4.56
C SER A 48 -16.56 3.64 3.03
N THR A 49 -15.46 3.73 2.28
CA THR A 49 -15.49 3.85 0.82
C THR A 49 -15.24 2.51 0.14
N ASP A 50 -16.28 1.81 -0.31
CA ASP A 50 -16.18 0.46 -0.90
C ASP A 50 -15.26 0.38 -2.14
N LEU A 51 -15.11 1.48 -2.87
CA LEU A 51 -14.25 1.57 -4.06
C LEU A 51 -12.74 1.59 -3.74
N LEU A 52 -12.39 1.74 -2.46
CA LEU A 52 -11.01 1.72 -1.97
C LEU A 52 -10.69 0.38 -1.31
N ARG A 53 -9.57 -0.19 -1.74
CA ARG A 53 -8.99 -1.43 -1.23
C ARG A 53 -7.50 -1.19 -0.97
N SER A 54 -6.95 -1.78 0.07
CA SER A 54 -5.51 -1.74 0.35
C SER A 54 -4.94 -3.12 0.65
N ARG A 55 -3.76 -3.40 0.07
CA ARG A 55 -2.98 -4.60 0.33
C ARG A 55 -1.60 -4.19 0.81
N VAL A 56 -1.17 -4.79 1.91
CA VAL A 56 0.20 -4.69 2.43
C VAL A 56 0.87 -6.03 2.30
N LEU A 57 2.02 -6.06 1.63
CA LEU A 57 2.87 -7.24 1.52
C LEU A 57 3.89 -7.25 2.67
N LEU A 58 3.81 -8.26 3.53
CA LEU A 58 4.78 -8.49 4.61
C LEU A 58 5.84 -9.48 4.14
N VAL A 59 7.10 -9.03 4.16
CA VAL A 59 8.27 -9.82 3.80
C VAL A 59 9.20 -9.91 5.01
N GLU A 60 9.53 -11.13 5.43
CA GLU A 60 10.54 -11.35 6.45
C GLU A 60 11.93 -11.20 5.82
N SER A 61 12.58 -10.05 6.02
CA SER A 61 13.84 -9.68 5.36
C SER A 61 14.96 -10.71 5.56
N ILE A 62 15.03 -11.32 6.75
CA ILE A 62 16.01 -12.37 7.08
C ILE A 62 15.85 -13.65 6.24
N LYS A 63 14.67 -13.87 5.65
CA LYS A 63 14.38 -15.01 4.78
C LYS A 63 14.61 -14.69 3.30
N VAL A 64 15.01 -13.47 2.94
CA VAL A 64 15.24 -13.07 1.56
C VAL A 64 16.66 -13.41 1.13
N ASP A 65 16.79 -14.36 0.20
CA ASP A 65 18.08 -14.70 -0.42
C ASP A 65 18.22 -14.00 -1.79
N ASN A 66 18.84 -12.82 -1.75
CA ASN A 66 19.08 -12.03 -2.97
C ASN A 66 20.17 -12.64 -3.86
N VAL A 67 21.11 -13.40 -3.31
CA VAL A 67 22.19 -14.03 -4.09
C VAL A 67 21.59 -15.11 -4.98
N LYS A 68 20.81 -16.01 -4.38
CA LYS A 68 20.21 -17.15 -5.09
C LYS A 68 19.08 -16.74 -6.03
N PHE A 69 18.17 -15.87 -5.58
CA PHE A 69 16.94 -15.61 -6.33
C PHE A 69 16.94 -14.29 -7.08
N ASN A 70 17.83 -13.36 -6.75
CA ASN A 70 17.77 -11.98 -7.28
C ASN A 70 19.10 -11.53 -7.88
N ASN A 71 19.96 -12.43 -8.36
CA ASN A 71 21.23 -12.08 -9.01
C ASN A 71 22.14 -11.18 -8.15
N ALA A 72 22.17 -11.40 -6.84
CA ALA A 72 22.83 -10.53 -5.86
C ALA A 72 22.35 -9.06 -5.90
N ASP A 73 21.14 -8.82 -6.37
CA ASP A 73 20.54 -7.51 -6.57
C ASP A 73 19.29 -7.35 -5.69
N ALA A 74 19.44 -6.65 -4.58
CA ALA A 74 18.34 -6.35 -3.67
C ALA A 74 17.26 -5.45 -4.30
N GLU A 75 17.61 -4.60 -5.27
CA GLU A 75 16.64 -3.79 -6.00
C GLU A 75 15.78 -4.68 -6.91
N LEU A 76 16.37 -5.66 -7.58
CA LEU A 76 15.60 -6.68 -8.30
C LEU A 76 14.66 -7.43 -7.35
N GLY A 77 15.14 -7.81 -6.16
CA GLY A 77 14.32 -8.44 -5.13
C GLY A 77 13.10 -7.59 -4.73
N PHE A 78 13.32 -6.29 -4.48
CA PHE A 78 12.24 -5.34 -4.20
C PHE A 78 11.18 -5.32 -5.31
N TYR A 79 11.60 -5.24 -6.58
CA TYR A 79 10.66 -5.21 -7.71
C TYR A 79 9.93 -6.53 -7.93
N LYS A 80 10.53 -7.68 -7.59
CA LYS A 80 9.82 -8.97 -7.57
C LYS A 80 8.75 -9.04 -6.49
N PHE A 81 9.01 -8.47 -5.31
CA PHE A 81 7.98 -8.33 -4.27
C PHE A 81 6.90 -7.34 -4.69
N TYR A 82 7.27 -6.23 -5.35
CA TYR A 82 6.30 -5.29 -5.89
C TYR A 82 5.40 -5.94 -6.95
N TYR A 83 5.97 -6.78 -7.82
CA TYR A 83 5.21 -7.62 -8.74
C TYR A 83 4.21 -8.52 -7.99
N GLN A 84 4.64 -9.21 -6.93
CA GLN A 84 3.74 -10.06 -6.14
C GLN A 84 2.62 -9.25 -5.46
N LEU A 85 2.90 -8.03 -5.00
CA LEU A 85 1.88 -7.15 -4.43
C LEU A 85 0.77 -6.83 -5.45
N LEU A 86 1.16 -6.46 -6.66
CA LEU A 86 0.26 -5.96 -7.71
C LEU A 86 -0.44 -7.09 -8.47
N HIS A 87 0.29 -8.14 -8.86
CA HIS A 87 -0.20 -9.21 -9.72
C HIS A 87 -1.50 -9.83 -9.22
N HIS A 88 -1.57 -10.14 -7.91
CA HIS A 88 -2.74 -10.79 -7.31
C HIS A 88 -3.97 -9.86 -7.20
N TRP A 89 -3.91 -8.63 -7.74
CA TRP A 89 -5.00 -7.64 -7.78
C TRP A 89 -5.26 -7.06 -9.18
N ILE A 90 -4.66 -7.67 -10.21
CA ILE A 90 -5.01 -7.46 -11.61
C ILE A 90 -6.09 -8.48 -11.96
N PHE A 91 -7.29 -7.99 -12.25
CA PHE A 91 -8.47 -8.80 -12.60
C PHE A 91 -8.68 -8.80 -14.11
N ASP A 92 -9.23 -9.89 -14.60
CA ASP A 92 -9.53 -10.10 -16.02
C ASP A 92 -10.47 -9.01 -16.56
N PHE A 93 -10.32 -8.68 -17.84
CA PHE A 93 -11.17 -7.74 -18.58
C PHE A 93 -11.19 -6.31 -18.01
N ASN A 94 -10.07 -5.87 -17.44
CA ASN A 94 -9.89 -4.52 -16.90
C ASN A 94 -8.63 -3.85 -17.48
N ASN A 95 -8.65 -2.51 -17.49
CA ASN A 95 -7.50 -1.68 -17.83
C ASN A 95 -6.98 -0.98 -16.57
N TYR A 96 -5.67 -0.97 -16.37
CA TYR A 96 -5.04 -0.42 -15.18
C TYR A 96 -4.03 0.69 -15.50
N GLU A 97 -4.16 1.80 -14.79
CA GLU A 97 -3.11 2.80 -14.62
C GLU A 97 -2.56 2.66 -13.20
N ILE A 98 -1.27 2.35 -13.08
CA ILE A 98 -0.63 2.11 -11.77
C ILE A 98 0.33 3.26 -11.47
N PHE A 99 0.11 3.90 -10.33
CA PHE A 99 0.99 4.96 -9.83
C PHE A 99 1.79 4.43 -8.65
N VAL A 100 3.12 4.49 -8.77
CA VAL A 100 4.06 4.02 -7.74
C VAL A 100 4.80 5.20 -7.12
N ASP A 101 5.25 5.05 -5.88
CA ASP A 101 6.08 6.07 -5.25
C ASP A 101 7.42 6.21 -5.99
N PHE A 102 7.88 7.45 -6.14
CA PHE A 102 9.14 7.71 -6.79
C PHE A 102 10.30 7.15 -5.95
N LYS A 103 10.95 6.14 -6.52
CA LYS A 103 12.16 5.54 -5.96
C LYS A 103 13.33 5.81 -6.89
N VAL A 104 14.42 6.31 -6.33
CA VAL A 104 15.71 6.37 -7.06
C VAL A 104 16.20 4.94 -7.22
N ASN A 105 16.21 4.47 -8.47
CA ASN A 105 16.70 3.15 -8.83
C ASN A 105 18.08 3.27 -9.48
N ARG A 106 18.94 2.29 -9.20
CA ARG A 106 20.19 2.06 -9.92
C ARG A 106 19.91 1.68 -11.36
N ASP A 107 18.97 0.75 -11.56
CA ASP A 107 18.49 0.40 -12.89
C ASP A 107 17.24 1.22 -13.24
N LYS A 108 17.36 2.09 -14.24
CA LYS A 108 16.25 2.94 -14.71
C LYS A 108 15.15 2.14 -15.42
N GLY A 109 15.45 0.91 -15.88
CA GLY A 109 14.52 0.03 -16.58
C GLY A 109 13.59 -0.77 -15.66
N ARG A 110 13.70 -0.65 -14.33
CA ARG A 110 12.89 -1.43 -13.38
C ARG A 110 11.40 -1.25 -13.53
N ILE A 111 10.96 -0.01 -13.70
CA ILE A 111 9.52 0.31 -13.81
C ILE A 111 8.96 -0.25 -15.12
N LEU A 112 9.67 -0.06 -16.24
CA LEU A 112 9.29 -0.61 -17.55
C LEU A 112 9.28 -2.14 -17.52
N THR A 113 10.23 -2.75 -16.82
CA THR A 113 10.26 -4.21 -16.63
C THR A 113 9.06 -4.66 -15.79
N LEU A 114 8.72 -3.95 -14.71
CA LEU A 114 7.56 -4.27 -13.88
C LEU A 114 6.26 -4.19 -14.68
N GLU A 115 6.09 -3.12 -15.46
CA GLU A 115 4.95 -2.92 -16.37
C GLU A 115 4.82 -4.09 -17.34
N SER A 116 5.87 -4.37 -18.11
CA SER A 116 5.89 -5.47 -19.07
C SER A 116 5.61 -6.82 -18.41
N LYS A 117 6.14 -7.08 -17.20
CA LYS A 117 5.88 -8.35 -16.50
C LYS A 117 4.45 -8.48 -16.00
N LEU A 118 3.84 -7.41 -15.50
CA LEU A 118 2.46 -7.42 -15.03
C LEU A 118 1.48 -7.56 -16.19
N ASP A 119 1.71 -6.83 -17.28
CA ASP A 119 0.88 -6.90 -18.49
C ASP A 119 0.87 -8.30 -19.10
N ASN A 120 2.06 -8.89 -19.28
CA ASN A 120 2.19 -10.24 -19.81
C ASN A 120 1.68 -11.35 -18.86
N ALA A 121 1.43 -11.05 -17.58
CA ALA A 121 0.97 -12.05 -16.61
C ALA A 121 -0.53 -12.33 -16.70
N ASN A 122 -1.31 -11.43 -17.29
CA ASN A 122 -2.74 -11.62 -17.49
C ASN A 122 -3.16 -11.12 -18.89
N LEU A 123 -3.32 -12.07 -19.81
CA LEU A 123 -3.66 -11.82 -21.22
C LEU A 123 -5.04 -11.21 -21.44
N THR A 124 -5.88 -11.14 -20.40
CA THR A 124 -7.25 -10.61 -20.48
C THR A 124 -7.39 -9.22 -19.86
N SER A 125 -6.32 -8.70 -19.25
CA SER A 125 -6.24 -7.33 -18.73
C SER A 125 -5.19 -6.54 -19.50
N ASP A 126 -5.23 -5.21 -19.37
CA ASP A 126 -4.24 -4.31 -19.97
C ASP A 126 -3.63 -3.39 -18.90
N ILE A 127 -2.31 -3.44 -18.74
CA ILE A 127 -1.57 -2.51 -17.88
C ILE A 127 -1.09 -1.33 -18.75
N THR A 128 -2.01 -0.39 -18.96
CA THR A 128 -1.81 0.78 -19.83
C THR A 128 -0.62 1.66 -19.47
N GLN A 129 -0.25 1.73 -18.18
CA GLN A 129 0.94 2.44 -17.70
C GLN A 129 1.31 2.08 -16.26
N ILE A 130 2.61 2.14 -15.96
CA ILE A 130 3.13 2.29 -14.60
C ILE A 130 3.98 3.56 -14.50
N GLN A 131 3.53 4.53 -13.71
CA GLN A 131 4.21 5.81 -13.54
C GLN A 131 4.68 6.02 -12.10
N ALA A 132 5.96 6.38 -11.94
CA ALA A 132 6.48 6.87 -10.66
C ALA A 132 6.12 8.34 -10.46
N LEU A 133 5.51 8.65 -9.32
CA LEU A 133 5.14 10.02 -8.94
C LEU A 133 5.78 10.40 -7.60
N PRO A 134 6.19 11.68 -7.42
CA PRO A 134 6.54 12.18 -6.10
C PRO A 134 5.37 12.01 -5.12
N SER A 135 5.64 11.46 -3.95
CA SER A 135 4.62 11.14 -2.94
C SER A 135 3.74 12.35 -2.55
N ASN A 136 4.33 13.55 -2.50
CA ASN A 136 3.60 14.79 -2.20
C ASN A 136 2.58 15.21 -3.28
N GLN A 137 2.66 14.65 -4.50
CA GLN A 137 1.75 14.93 -5.62
C GLN A 137 0.60 13.93 -5.72
N SER A 138 0.58 12.87 -4.91
CA SER A 138 -0.44 11.82 -4.99
C SER A 138 -1.04 11.47 -3.64
N SER A 139 -2.32 11.80 -3.46
CA SER A 139 -3.11 11.40 -2.29
C SER A 139 -3.21 9.87 -2.15
N GLY A 140 -3.19 9.14 -3.29
CA GLY A 140 -3.23 7.68 -3.29
C GLY A 140 -1.95 7.07 -2.72
N ILE A 141 -0.79 7.59 -3.13
CA ILE A 141 0.52 7.16 -2.62
C ILE A 141 0.64 7.49 -1.13
N GLN A 142 0.17 8.67 -0.70
CA GLN A 142 0.17 9.05 0.71
C GLN A 142 -0.72 8.14 1.57
N LEU A 143 -1.92 7.77 1.08
CA LEU A 143 -2.80 6.83 1.77
C LEU A 143 -2.15 5.43 1.85
N ALA A 144 -1.50 4.99 0.78
CA ALA A 144 -0.77 3.72 0.76
C ALA A 144 0.44 3.72 1.73
N ASP A 145 1.21 4.80 1.82
CA ASP A 145 2.30 4.98 2.79
C ASP A 145 1.78 4.90 4.23
N PHE A 146 0.71 5.64 4.51
CA PHE A 146 0.09 5.63 5.84
C PHE A 146 -0.38 4.23 6.24
N ILE A 147 -1.12 3.53 5.39
CA ILE A 147 -1.62 2.17 5.67
C ILE A 147 -0.45 1.19 5.82
N THR A 148 0.55 1.26 4.93
CA THR A 148 1.72 0.37 4.97
C THR A 148 2.53 0.58 6.25
N GLY A 149 2.76 1.83 6.64
CA GLY A 149 3.47 2.17 7.88
C GLY A 149 2.70 1.74 9.13
N LEU A 150 1.37 1.84 9.13
CA LEU A 150 0.52 1.36 10.22
C LEU A 150 0.66 -0.15 10.41
N VAL A 151 0.58 -0.91 9.31
CA VAL A 151 0.73 -2.38 9.36
C VAL A 151 2.16 -2.75 9.75
N ALA A 152 3.19 -2.11 9.17
CA ALA A 152 4.57 -2.36 9.54
C ALA A 152 4.84 -2.14 11.04
N ALA A 153 4.32 -1.05 11.61
CA ALA A 153 4.46 -0.77 13.05
C ALA A 153 3.79 -1.84 13.93
N LYS A 154 2.62 -2.35 13.52
CA LYS A 154 1.96 -3.46 14.22
C LYS A 154 2.81 -4.73 14.21
N PHE A 155 3.40 -5.09 13.07
CA PHE A 155 4.12 -6.35 12.90
C PHE A 155 5.55 -6.33 13.41
N ASN A 156 6.23 -5.19 13.35
CA ASN A 156 7.58 -5.05 13.88
C ASN A 156 7.62 -4.84 15.42
N GLY A 157 6.47 -4.62 16.05
CA GLY A 157 6.40 -4.23 17.46
C GLY A 157 6.94 -2.82 17.72
N GLU A 158 7.18 -2.03 16.66
CA GLU A 158 7.74 -0.67 16.70
C GLU A 158 6.66 0.38 17.04
N ILE A 159 5.83 0.11 18.06
CA ILE A 159 4.78 1.05 18.45
C ILE A 159 5.28 1.99 19.55
N VAL A 160 5.78 3.15 19.10
CA VAL A 160 6.51 4.10 19.94
C VAL A 160 5.61 5.17 20.58
N SER A 161 4.36 5.36 20.12
CA SER A 161 3.47 6.40 20.67
C SER A 161 2.03 5.95 20.90
N ILE A 162 1.40 6.57 21.91
CA ILE A 162 -0.01 6.36 22.28
C ILE A 162 -0.94 6.66 21.09
N ALA A 163 -0.66 7.72 20.32
CA ALA A 163 -1.45 8.06 19.15
C ALA A 163 -1.46 6.92 18.11
N LYS A 164 -0.29 6.38 17.78
CA LYS A 164 -0.15 5.24 16.85
C LYS A 164 -0.85 3.98 17.36
N LEU A 165 -0.72 3.67 18.66
CA LEU A 165 -1.45 2.57 19.30
C LEU A 165 -2.97 2.74 19.17
N ASN A 166 -3.47 3.96 19.40
CA ASN A 166 -4.90 4.23 19.37
C ASN A 166 -5.47 4.17 17.95
N LEU A 167 -4.72 4.57 16.91
CA LEU A 167 -5.14 4.38 15.52
C LEU A 167 -5.26 2.89 15.15
N ILE A 168 -4.30 2.07 15.56
CA ILE A 168 -4.34 0.61 15.36
C ILE A 168 -5.56 0.02 16.07
N LYS A 169 -5.77 0.37 17.36
CA LYS A 169 -6.94 -0.08 18.13
C LYS A 169 -8.26 0.38 17.51
N HIS A 170 -8.31 1.59 16.96
CA HIS A 170 -9.50 2.09 16.28
C HIS A 170 -9.89 1.19 15.11
N ILE A 171 -8.92 0.81 14.26
CA ILE A 171 -9.15 -0.13 13.16
C ILE A 171 -9.59 -1.50 13.67
N GLU A 172 -8.85 -2.05 14.64
CA GLU A 172 -9.13 -3.37 15.23
C GLU A 172 -10.53 -3.43 15.86
N ASN A 173 -10.97 -2.37 16.54
CA ASN A 173 -12.25 -2.33 17.25
C ASN A 173 -13.43 -1.94 16.36
N LYS A 174 -13.25 -0.97 15.46
CA LYS A 174 -14.36 -0.43 14.67
C LYS A 174 -14.62 -1.25 13.41
N TYR A 175 -13.56 -1.65 12.71
CA TYR A 175 -13.67 -2.22 11.36
C TYR A 175 -13.36 -3.71 11.30
N ILE A 176 -12.25 -4.15 11.90
CA ILE A 176 -11.77 -5.54 11.75
C ILE A 176 -12.38 -6.49 12.79
N LYS A 177 -12.78 -5.97 13.96
CA LYS A 177 -13.34 -6.73 15.11
C LYS A 177 -12.40 -7.78 15.70
N LYS A 178 -11.10 -7.67 15.42
CA LYS A 178 -10.02 -8.51 15.94
C LYS A 178 -8.69 -7.78 15.74
N GLN A 179 -7.63 -8.34 16.31
CA GLN A 179 -6.28 -7.83 16.06
C GLN A 179 -5.92 -7.93 14.58
N ILE A 180 -5.17 -6.93 14.09
CA ILE A 180 -4.59 -6.97 12.74
C ILE A 180 -3.58 -8.13 12.72
N THR A 181 -3.85 -9.11 11.86
CA THR A 181 -3.01 -10.27 11.57
C THR A 181 -2.95 -10.49 10.06
N GLN A 182 -2.16 -11.47 9.62
CA GLN A 182 -2.13 -11.85 8.21
C GLN A 182 -3.53 -12.29 7.74
N THR A 183 -3.88 -11.95 6.51
CA THR A 183 -5.19 -12.25 5.92
C THR A 183 -5.07 -13.27 4.80
N GLY A 184 -6.18 -13.94 4.48
CA GLY A 184 -6.28 -14.77 3.30
C GLY A 184 -6.26 -13.93 2.01
N LYS A 185 -6.07 -14.60 0.86
CA LYS A 185 -6.09 -13.94 -0.45
C LYS A 185 -7.44 -13.29 -0.79
N TRP A 186 -8.53 -13.83 -0.23
CA TRP A 186 -9.91 -13.37 -0.44
C TRP A 186 -10.26 -12.07 0.28
N GLU A 187 -9.43 -11.61 1.23
CA GLU A 187 -9.67 -10.34 1.90
C GLU A 187 -9.42 -9.19 0.93
N GLU A 188 -10.46 -8.43 0.59
CA GLU A 188 -10.37 -7.39 -0.43
C GLU A 188 -10.18 -5.99 0.18
N LYS A 189 -10.80 -5.71 1.33
CA LYS A 189 -10.85 -4.34 1.86
C LYS A 189 -9.50 -3.95 2.43
N PHE A 190 -8.99 -4.75 3.35
CA PHE A 190 -7.74 -4.51 4.08
C PHE A 190 -6.93 -5.79 4.15
N ASN A 191 -6.18 -6.06 3.08
CA ASN A 191 -5.42 -7.29 2.91
C ASN A 191 -4.02 -7.15 3.51
N VAL A 192 -3.65 -8.04 4.43
CA VAL A 192 -2.29 -8.14 4.98
C VAL A 192 -1.69 -9.45 4.52
N PHE A 193 -1.04 -9.42 3.37
CA PHE A 193 -0.47 -10.61 2.75
C PHE A 193 0.95 -10.88 3.26
N LYS A 194 1.10 -11.90 4.11
CA LYS A 194 2.41 -12.39 4.53
C LYS A 194 2.92 -13.43 3.53
N ILE A 195 3.99 -13.12 2.81
CA ILE A 195 4.56 -14.06 1.84
C ILE A 195 5.31 -15.19 2.55
N ASN A 196 5.07 -16.43 2.11
CA ASN A 196 5.84 -17.58 2.55
C ASN A 196 7.04 -17.81 1.61
N LEU A 197 8.26 -17.61 2.11
CA LEU A 197 9.51 -17.81 1.35
C LEU A 197 10.16 -19.19 1.58
N GLN A 198 9.60 -20.01 2.47
CA GLN A 198 10.15 -21.33 2.81
C GLN A 198 9.62 -22.47 1.93
N GLY A 199 8.66 -22.18 1.04
CA GLY A 199 7.95 -23.18 0.26
C GLY A 199 6.93 -23.97 1.10
N GLY A 200 6.37 -25.02 0.49
CA GLY A 200 5.33 -25.86 1.08
C GLY A 200 4.09 -25.95 0.20
N TRP A 201 3.36 -27.06 0.33
CA TRP A 201 2.03 -27.30 -0.24
C TRP A 201 0.98 -27.20 0.87
#